data_AF-A0A7S3SWY8-F1
#
_entry.id   AF-A0A7S3SWY8-F1
#
_cell.length_a   1.000
_cell.length_b   1.000
_cell.length_c   1.000
_cell.angle_alpha   90.00
_cell.angle_beta   90.00
_cell.angle_gamma   90.00
#
_symmetry.space_group_name_H-M   'P 1'
#
loop_
_entity.id
_entity.type
_entity.pdbx_description
1 polymer ?
#
loop_
_entity_poly.entity_id
_entity_poly.type
_entity_poly.pdbx_seq_one_letter_code
_entity_poly.pdbx_strand_id
1 'polypeptide(L)'
;AGVSEEDAQMYDITVVSPRNFFLYTPLLPACTMGSIEERSIVTPVRSLIKGKAKYLEAKCEHIDAKQKVVRCCRAVKGRSPTDVDYERFPEAGDNKLEFVLDYDMLIYAIGAQTNDFNTPGVKENAFFFKEMPDAGKVRKQ
;
A
#
# COMPACT_ATOMS: atom_id res chain seq x y z
N ALA A 1 7.47 -16.19 12.20
CA ALA A 1 7.21 -15.34 13.37
C ALA A 1 5.99 -14.49 13.05
N GLY A 2 4.80 -15.06 13.24
CA GLY A 2 3.56 -14.29 13.21
C GLY A 2 3.25 -13.84 14.64
N VAL A 3 2.75 -12.63 14.80
CA VAL A 3 2.18 -12.16 16.07
C VAL A 3 1.09 -13.16 16.47
N SER A 4 1.17 -13.71 17.70
CA SER A 4 0.14 -14.62 18.19
C SER A 4 -1.20 -13.86 18.27
N GLU A 5 -2.34 -14.54 18.13
CA GLU A 5 -3.64 -13.86 18.18
C GLU A 5 -3.90 -13.18 19.53
N GLU A 6 -3.26 -13.68 20.58
CA GLU A 6 -3.28 -13.13 21.94
C GLU A 6 -2.49 -11.82 22.03
N ASP A 7 -1.31 -11.74 21.40
CA ASP A 7 -0.51 -10.51 21.35
C ASP A 7 -1.19 -9.42 20.51
N ALA A 8 -1.88 -9.79 19.43
CA ALA A 8 -2.59 -8.83 18.57
C ALA A 8 -3.76 -8.14 19.30
N GLN A 9 -4.34 -8.75 20.34
CA GLN A 9 -5.38 -8.13 21.15
C GLN A 9 -4.86 -7.07 22.12
N MET A 10 -3.56 -7.08 22.43
CA MET A 10 -2.95 -6.09 23.34
C MET A 10 -2.67 -4.74 22.67
N TYR A 11 -2.73 -4.66 21.34
CA TYR A 11 -2.38 -3.46 20.58
C TYR A 11 -3.50 -3.05 19.61
N ASP A 12 -3.77 -1.74 19.49
CA ASP A 12 -4.60 -1.22 18.39
C ASP A 12 -3.75 -1.06 17.12
N ILE A 13 -3.75 -2.08 16.28
CA ILE A 13 -2.92 -2.13 15.08
C ILE A 13 -3.64 -1.40 13.94
N THR A 14 -2.99 -0.38 13.36
CA THR A 14 -3.45 0.30 12.15
C THR A 14 -2.44 0.12 11.02
N VAL A 15 -2.89 -0.46 9.90
CA VAL A 15 -2.09 -0.67 8.69
C VAL A 15 -2.45 0.40 7.67
N VAL A 16 -1.45 1.20 7.28
CA VAL A 16 -1.58 2.23 6.25
C VAL A 16 -0.84 1.80 4.99
N SER A 17 -1.54 1.70 3.86
CA SER A 17 -0.91 1.44 2.57
C SER A 17 -1.80 1.91 1.43
N PRO A 18 -1.25 2.50 0.35
CA PRO A 18 -2.03 2.87 -0.83
C PRO A 18 -2.48 1.65 -1.65
N ARG A 19 -1.99 0.45 -1.31
CA ARG A 19 -2.29 -0.80 -2.00
C ARG A 19 -3.10 -1.72 -1.08
N ASN A 20 -4.31 -2.08 -1.52
CA ASN A 20 -5.28 -2.88 -0.78
C ASN A 20 -5.12 -4.40 -0.92
N PHE A 21 -4.07 -4.86 -1.60
CA PHE A 21 -3.68 -6.26 -1.72
C PHE A 21 -2.20 -6.46 -1.39
N PHE A 22 -1.90 -7.64 -0.86
CA PHE A 22 -0.56 -8.18 -0.79
C PHE A 22 -0.22 -8.85 -2.13
N LEU A 23 1.00 -8.66 -2.61
CA LEU A 23 1.50 -9.24 -3.86
C LEU A 23 2.61 -10.24 -3.54
N TYR A 24 2.45 -11.48 -3.99
CA TYR A 24 3.49 -12.50 -3.90
C TYR A 24 4.50 -12.32 -5.05
N THR A 25 5.43 -11.39 -4.85
CA THR A 25 6.42 -10.97 -5.84
C THR A 25 7.25 -12.10 -6.48
N PRO A 26 7.57 -13.23 -5.81
CA PRO A 26 8.30 -14.32 -6.45
C PRO A 26 7.61 -14.93 -7.68
N LEU A 27 6.27 -14.85 -7.77
CA LEU A 27 5.50 -15.41 -8.89
C LEU A 27 5.11 -14.38 -9.95
N LEU A 28 5.51 -13.12 -9.81
CA LEU A 28 5.25 -12.09 -10.81
C LEU A 28 5.78 -12.45 -12.22
N PRO A 29 6.98 -13.07 -12.38
CA PRO A 29 7.44 -13.55 -13.69
C PRO A 29 6.49 -14.55 -14.35
N ALA A 30 5.92 -15.48 -13.56
CA ALA A 30 4.98 -16.49 -14.08
C ALA A 30 3.67 -15.85 -14.59
N CYS A 31 3.23 -14.75 -13.97
CA CYS A 31 2.09 -13.99 -14.48
C CYS A 31 2.36 -13.29 -15.81
N THR A 32 3.60 -12.88 -16.03
CA THR A 32 4.00 -12.22 -17.30
C THR A 32 3.93 -13.20 -18.47
N MET A 33 4.38 -14.43 -18.24
CA MET A 33 4.31 -15.53 -19.22
C MET A 33 2.89 -16.06 -19.42
N GLY A 34 1.92 -15.63 -18.61
CA GLY A 34 0.54 -16.13 -18.63
C GLY A 34 0.39 -17.54 -18.07
N SER A 35 1.42 -18.11 -17.43
CA SER A 35 1.35 -19.43 -16.79
C SER A 35 0.47 -19.42 -15.53
N ILE A 36 0.40 -18.28 -14.85
CA ILE A 36 -0.41 -18.06 -13.66
C ILE A 36 -1.21 -16.77 -13.82
N GLU A 37 -2.46 -16.74 -13.39
CA GLU A 37 -3.27 -15.52 -13.43
C GLU A 37 -2.88 -14.54 -12.32
N GLU A 38 -3.01 -13.24 -12.59
CA GLU A 38 -2.68 -12.17 -11.64
C GLU A 38 -3.40 -12.33 -10.29
N ARG A 39 -4.68 -12.74 -10.35
CA ARG A 39 -5.52 -12.97 -9.15
C ARG A 39 -5.01 -14.09 -8.26
N SER A 40 -4.19 -15.00 -8.78
CA SER A 40 -3.65 -16.15 -8.04
C SER A 40 -2.43 -15.78 -7.18
N ILE A 41 -1.81 -14.63 -7.44
CA ILE A 41 -0.60 -14.17 -6.72
C ILE A 41 -0.87 -12.95 -5.84
N VAL A 42 -2.14 -12.54 -5.69
CA VAL A 42 -2.57 -11.42 -4.85
C VAL A 42 -3.54 -11.88 -3.77
N THR A 43 -3.43 -11.26 -2.59
CA THR A 43 -4.34 -11.52 -1.47
C THR A 43 -4.85 -10.19 -0.90
N PRO A 44 -6.16 -9.96 -0.80
CA PRO A 44 -6.69 -8.73 -0.21
C PRO A 44 -6.19 -8.54 1.23
N VAL A 45 -5.61 -7.37 1.53
CA VAL A 45 -5.05 -7.07 2.87
C VAL A 45 -6.11 -7.21 3.94
N ARG A 46 -7.33 -6.74 3.66
CA ARG A 46 -8.49 -6.82 4.58
C ARG A 46 -8.82 -8.27 4.99
N SER A 47 -8.56 -9.25 4.11
CA SER A 47 -8.76 -10.66 4.45
C SER A 47 -7.68 -11.18 5.39
N LEU A 48 -6.43 -10.72 5.23
CA LEU A 48 -5.31 -11.14 6.05
C LEU A 48 -5.39 -10.60 7.49
N ILE A 49 -5.93 -9.40 7.66
CA ILE A 49 -5.95 -8.69 8.95
C ILE A 49 -7.32 -8.71 9.63
N LYS A 50 -8.28 -9.48 9.12
CA LYS A 50 -9.66 -9.51 9.64
C LYS A 50 -9.65 -9.85 11.14
N GLY A 51 -10.21 -8.96 11.96
CA GLY A 51 -10.25 -9.11 13.42
C GLY A 51 -8.92 -8.87 14.15
N LYS A 52 -7.86 -8.48 13.43
CA LYS A 52 -6.51 -8.27 14.00
C LYS A 52 -6.03 -6.82 13.89
N ALA A 53 -6.44 -6.10 12.84
CA ALA A 53 -6.01 -4.72 12.62
C ALA A 53 -7.00 -3.92 11.76
N LYS A 54 -6.92 -2.59 11.87
CA LYS A 54 -7.62 -1.64 10.99
C LYS A 54 -6.78 -1.39 9.74
N TYR A 55 -7.41 -1.36 8.57
CA TYR A 55 -6.75 -1.01 7.31
C TYR A 55 -7.21 0.35 6.80
N LEU A 56 -6.24 1.22 6.51
CA LEU A 56 -6.41 2.53 5.89
C LEU A 56 -5.74 2.56 4.52
N GLU A 57 -6.53 2.86 3.50
CA GLU A 57 -6.06 2.98 2.11
C GLU A 57 -5.52 4.39 1.86
N ALA A 58 -4.30 4.63 2.30
CA ALA A 58 -3.63 5.93 2.27
C ALA A 58 -2.13 5.77 2.06
N LYS A 59 -1.50 6.83 1.56
CA LYS A 59 -0.05 6.94 1.36
C LYS A 59 0.52 7.82 2.47
N CYS A 60 1.55 7.34 3.15
CA CYS A 60 2.34 8.15 4.06
C CYS A 60 3.24 9.10 3.26
N GLU A 61 3.20 10.39 3.57
CA GLU A 61 4.06 11.40 2.92
C GLU A 61 5.18 11.87 3.83
N HIS A 62 4.90 12.00 5.13
CA HIS A 62 5.87 12.52 6.09
C HIS A 62 5.74 11.82 7.44
N ILE A 63 6.88 11.51 8.06
CA ILE A 63 6.98 10.92 9.39
C ILE A 63 7.72 11.91 10.29
N ASP A 64 7.06 12.38 11.34
CA ASP A 64 7.70 13.17 12.39
C ASP A 64 8.02 12.28 13.59
N ALA A 65 9.28 11.89 13.70
CA ALA A 65 9.76 11.03 14.78
C ALA A 65 9.82 11.73 16.15
N LYS A 66 9.86 13.07 16.19
CA LYS A 66 9.92 13.83 17.46
C LYS A 66 8.54 13.92 18.09
N GLN A 67 7.54 14.24 17.27
CA GLN A 67 6.14 14.32 17.72
C GLN A 67 5.46 12.94 17.73
N LYS A 68 6.08 11.91 17.14
CA LYS A 68 5.53 10.58 16.92
C LYS A 68 4.21 10.61 16.15
N VAL A 69 4.21 11.36 15.05
CA VAL A 69 3.04 11.49 14.17
C VAL A 69 3.39 11.17 12.73
N VAL A 70 2.46 10.55 12.03
CA VAL A 70 2.55 10.28 10.58
C VAL A 70 1.51 11.11 9.85
N ARG A 71 1.96 11.84 8.82
CA ARG A 71 1.08 12.57 7.91
C ARG A 71 0.80 11.70 6.70
N CYS A 72 -0.47 11.40 6.49
CA CYS A 72 -0.94 10.55 5.43
C CYS A 72 -1.84 11.32 4.48
N CYS A 73 -1.68 11.09 3.19
CA CYS A 73 -2.59 11.54 2.16
C CYS A 73 -3.40 10.34 1.63
N ARG A 74 -4.67 10.55 1.30
CA ARG A 74 -5.53 9.48 0.82
C ARG A 74 -5.09 9.01 -0.57
N ALA A 75 -5.05 7.70 -0.77
CA ALA A 75 -4.75 7.11 -2.07
C ALA A 75 -6.00 7.20 -2.98
N VAL A 76 -6.29 8.39 -3.53
CA VAL A 76 -7.44 8.57 -4.42
C VAL A 76 -7.12 7.99 -5.80
N LYS A 77 -7.79 6.90 -6.16
CA LYS A 77 -7.99 6.52 -7.57
C LYS A 77 -9.43 6.87 -7.98
N GLY A 78 -9.60 8.00 -8.67
CA GLY A 78 -10.79 8.27 -9.48
C GLY A 78 -12.17 8.26 -8.81
N ARG A 79 -12.28 8.37 -7.48
CA ARG A 79 -13.59 8.56 -6.81
C ARG A 79 -13.80 10.03 -6.46
N SER A 80 -15.00 10.52 -6.77
CA SER A 80 -15.50 11.82 -6.34
C SER A 80 -15.35 12.00 -4.82
N PRO A 81 -15.08 13.22 -4.32
CA PRO A 81 -15.16 13.54 -2.89
C PRO A 81 -16.51 13.19 -2.23
N THR A 82 -17.55 12.83 -2.98
CA THR A 82 -18.89 12.49 -2.47
C THR A 82 -19.12 11.00 -2.20
N ASP A 83 -18.33 10.09 -2.79
CA ASP A 83 -18.58 8.62 -2.71
C ASP A 83 -17.82 7.94 -1.58
N VAL A 84 -17.53 8.71 -0.52
CA VAL A 84 -16.54 8.33 0.48
C VAL A 84 -17.13 8.36 1.87
N ASP A 85 -16.91 7.25 2.57
CA ASP A 85 -17.41 6.97 3.90
C ASP A 85 -16.56 7.75 4.92
N TYR A 86 -17.03 8.95 5.26
CA TYR A 86 -16.31 9.92 6.11
C TYR A 86 -16.17 9.48 7.57
N GLU A 87 -16.97 8.52 8.03
CA GLU A 87 -16.88 7.99 9.41
C GLU A 87 -15.59 7.21 9.67
N ARG A 88 -14.90 6.74 8.61
CA ARG A 88 -13.71 5.89 8.71
C ARG A 88 -12.39 6.67 8.80
N PHE A 89 -12.42 7.99 8.62
CA PHE A 89 -11.23 8.83 8.57
C PHE A 89 -11.37 9.99 9.55
N PRO A 90 -10.40 10.19 10.48
CA PRO A 90 -10.44 11.33 11.38
C PRO A 90 -10.22 12.62 10.57
N GLU A 91 -11.25 13.45 10.47
CA GLU A 91 -11.20 14.71 9.72
C GLU A 91 -10.31 15.75 10.41
N ALA A 92 -9.50 16.47 9.62
CA ALA A 92 -8.99 17.79 10.00
C ALA A 92 -8.71 18.66 8.76
N GLY A 93 -9.71 19.43 8.30
CA GLY A 93 -9.51 20.64 7.50
C GLY A 93 -10.00 20.64 6.04
N ASP A 94 -10.03 21.85 5.45
CA ASP A 94 -10.59 22.19 4.12
C ASP A 94 -10.07 21.33 2.94
N ASN A 95 -8.92 20.68 3.10
CA ASN A 95 -8.41 19.63 2.22
C ASN A 95 -8.69 18.25 2.83
N LYS A 96 -9.86 17.67 2.50
CA LYS A 96 -10.36 16.35 2.97
C LYS A 96 -9.51 15.12 2.60
N LEU A 97 -8.26 15.31 2.20
CA LEU A 97 -7.36 14.28 1.68
C LEU A 97 -6.18 13.99 2.59
N GLU A 98 -5.85 14.88 3.51
CA GLU A 98 -4.73 14.72 4.43
C GLU A 98 -5.23 14.49 5.85
N PHE A 99 -4.55 13.60 6.58
CA PHE A 99 -4.85 13.35 7.99
C PHE A 99 -3.58 12.96 8.73
N VAL A 100 -3.61 13.15 10.04
CA VAL A 100 -2.50 12.84 10.94
C VAL A 100 -2.88 11.63 11.78
N LEU A 101 -1.92 10.71 11.94
CA LEU A 101 -2.03 9.57 12.84
C LEU A 101 -0.92 9.64 13.87
N ASP A 102 -1.30 9.60 15.14
CA ASP A 102 -0.37 9.43 16.24
C ASP A 102 0.02 7.95 16.37
N TYR A 103 1.25 7.69 16.82
CA TYR A 103 1.71 6.32 17.06
C TYR A 103 2.60 6.20 18.30
N ASP A 104 2.49 5.07 19.00
CA ASP A 104 3.47 4.69 20.03
C ASP A 104 4.65 3.95 19.41
N MET A 105 4.36 3.04 18.48
CA MET A 105 5.33 2.24 17.73
C MET A 105 5.03 2.33 16.23
N LEU A 106 6.05 2.64 15.44
CA LEU A 106 5.95 2.70 13.98
C LEU A 106 6.75 1.56 13.35
N ILE A 107 6.06 0.73 12.57
CA ILE A 107 6.68 -0.31 11.74
C ILE A 107 6.75 0.19 10.30
N TYR A 108 7.97 0.43 9.81
CA TYR A 108 8.20 0.94 8.46
C TYR A 108 8.50 -0.21 7.48
N ALA A 109 7.52 -0.54 6.63
CA ALA A 109 7.58 -1.66 5.70
C ALA A 109 7.14 -1.28 4.27
N ILE A 110 7.50 -0.08 3.79
CA ILE A 110 7.04 0.42 2.48
C ILE A 110 7.78 -0.18 1.27
N GLY A 111 8.88 -0.91 1.50
CA GLY A 111 9.73 -1.44 0.45
C GLY A 111 10.60 -0.37 -0.22
N ALA A 112 10.88 -0.55 -1.52
CA ALA A 112 11.73 0.33 -2.32
C ALA A 112 11.16 0.49 -3.74
N GLN A 113 11.48 1.62 -4.37
CA GLN A 113 11.12 1.91 -5.76
C GLN A 113 12.22 1.46 -6.72
N THR A 114 11.85 1.22 -7.98
CA THR A 114 12.81 0.90 -9.04
C THR A 114 13.71 2.11 -9.30
N ASN A 115 15.01 1.88 -9.37
CA ASN A 115 16.00 2.90 -9.63
C ASN A 115 16.49 2.78 -11.07
N ASP A 116 16.39 3.86 -11.83
CA ASP A 116 16.92 3.97 -13.20
C ASP A 116 18.32 4.59 -13.24
N PHE A 117 18.86 5.00 -12.09
CA PHE A 117 20.16 5.66 -11.93
C PHE A 117 20.32 6.91 -12.80
N ASN A 118 19.21 7.59 -13.15
CA ASN A 118 19.18 8.68 -14.13
C ASN A 118 19.77 8.31 -15.50
N THR A 119 19.73 7.03 -15.86
CA THR A 119 20.22 6.54 -17.14
C THR A 119 19.26 6.99 -18.25
N PRO A 120 19.72 7.80 -19.22
CA PRO A 120 18.85 8.29 -20.28
C PRO A 120 18.23 7.15 -21.09
N GLY A 121 16.94 7.24 -21.39
CA GLY A 121 16.23 6.26 -22.20
C GLY A 121 15.63 5.08 -21.41
N VAL A 122 15.94 4.90 -20.12
CA VAL A 122 15.40 3.77 -19.34
C VAL A 122 13.90 3.92 -19.08
N LYS A 123 13.43 5.11 -18.69
CA LYS A 123 11.99 5.33 -18.44
C LYS A 123 11.14 5.20 -19.71
N GLU A 124 11.74 5.52 -20.85
CA GLU A 124 11.09 5.58 -22.15
C GLU A 124 11.08 4.21 -22.85
N ASN A 125 12.15 3.43 -22.72
CA ASN A 125 12.36 2.21 -23.50
C ASN A 125 12.33 0.91 -22.68
N ALA A 126 12.45 0.98 -21.35
CA ALA A 126 12.45 -0.21 -20.50
C ALA A 126 11.10 -0.42 -19.79
N PHE A 127 10.74 -1.68 -19.58
CA PHE A 127 9.66 -2.04 -18.68
C PHE A 127 10.26 -2.32 -17.29
N PHE A 128 9.79 -1.58 -16.28
CA PHE A 128 10.01 -1.99 -14.91
C PHE A 128 9.23 -3.25 -14.59
N PHE A 129 9.62 -3.94 -13.52
CA PHE A 129 9.05 -5.23 -13.15
C PHE A 129 8.89 -5.34 -11.63
N LYS A 130 7.96 -4.56 -11.08
CA LYS A 130 7.79 -4.44 -9.62
C LYS A 130 6.37 -4.74 -9.16
N GLU A 131 5.38 -4.32 -9.94
CA GLU A 131 3.96 -4.37 -9.56
C GLU A 131 3.12 -5.12 -10.61
N MET A 132 1.87 -5.43 -10.26
CA MET A 132 0.97 -6.11 -11.19
C MET A 132 0.81 -5.43 -12.55
N PRO A 133 0.61 -4.09 -12.62
CA PRO A 133 0.50 -3.40 -13.91
C PRO A 133 1.74 -3.54 -14.79
N ASP A 134 2.91 -3.79 -14.19
CA ASP A 134 4.15 -3.96 -14.92
C ASP A 134 4.17 -5.30 -15.67
N ALA A 135 3.75 -6.39 -15.01
CA ALA A 135 3.61 -7.69 -15.66
C ALA A 135 2.63 -7.63 -16.84
N GLY A 136 1.50 -6.93 -16.66
CA GLY A 136 0.52 -6.72 -17.72
C GLY A 136 1.06 -5.89 -18.89
N LYS A 137 1.97 -4.93 -18.67
CA LYS A 137 2.63 -4.17 -19.75
C LYS A 137 3.58 -5.06 -20.56
N VAL A 138 4.40 -5.85 -19.88
CA VAL A 138 5.35 -6.75 -20.56
C VAL A 138 4.63 -7.80 -21.41
N ARG A 139 3.50 -8.34 -20.92
CA ARG A 139 2.71 -9.34 -21.65
C ARG A 139 2.00 -8.80 -22.92
N LYS A 140 1.80 -7.48 -23.01
CA LYS A 140 1.06 -6.84 -24.12
C LYS A 140 1.94 -6.42 -25.30
N GLN A 141 3.26 -6.58 -25.19
CA GLN A 141 4.20 -6.49 -26.32
C GLN A 141 4.06 -7.73 -27.20
#